data_AF-X1GW03-F1
#
_entry.id   AF-X1GW03-F1
#
_cell.length_a   1.000
_cell.length_b   1.000
_cell.length_c   1.000
_cell.angle_alpha   90.00
_cell.angle_beta   90.00
_cell.angle_gamma   90.00
#
_symmetry.space_group_name_H-M   'P 1'
#
loop_
_entity.id
_entity.type
_entity.pdbx_description
1 polymer ?
#
loop_
_entity_poly.entity_id
_entity_poly.type
_entity_poly.pdbx_seq_one_letter_code
_entity_poly.pdbx_strand_id
1 'polypeptide(L)'
;TRLVHLGADVYMVTNLGSIPALTNEDVLIVLSGSGTTSIVVSLLKNYVNTAKPFGIISITSHPETIIGRVADVTIKLKGRTKRDKIDLHDDTAILTPEGTMFEIAAFVYLDAIIAELAIKMGKTNEDMLRKHSETI
;
A
#
# COMPACT_ATOMS: atom_id res chain seq x y z
N THR A 1 -7.44 -7.18 5.17
CA THR A 1 -8.00 -8.53 5.40
C THR A 1 -6.91 -9.58 5.57
N ARG A 2 -6.00 -9.81 4.61
CA ARG A 2 -4.96 -10.87 4.73
C ARG A 2 -3.98 -10.71 5.90
N LEU A 3 -3.52 -9.49 6.17
CA LEU A 3 -2.68 -9.20 7.35
C LEU A 3 -3.40 -9.51 8.67
N VAL A 4 -4.72 -9.30 8.74
CA VAL A 4 -5.53 -9.67 9.91
C VAL A 4 -5.54 -11.18 10.10
N HIS A 5 -5.58 -11.95 9.02
CA HIS A 5 -5.50 -13.42 9.10
C HIS A 5 -4.14 -13.90 9.63
N LEU A 6 -3.07 -13.12 9.41
CA LEU A 6 -1.75 -13.35 10.02
C LEU A 6 -1.68 -12.91 11.49
N GLY A 7 -2.72 -12.27 12.02
CA GLY A 7 -2.82 -11.80 13.40
C GLY A 7 -2.40 -10.35 13.61
N ALA A 8 -2.25 -9.55 12.56
CA ALA A 8 -1.95 -8.13 12.69
C ALA A 8 -3.23 -7.29 12.93
N ASP A 9 -3.14 -6.30 13.80
CA ASP A 9 -4.14 -5.25 13.92
C ASP A 9 -3.99 -4.27 12.75
N VAL A 10 -5.04 -4.14 11.94
CA VAL A 10 -4.98 -3.38 10.68
C VAL A 10 -6.13 -2.39 10.62
N TYR A 11 -5.79 -1.14 10.34
CA TYR A 11 -6.75 -0.05 10.17
C TYR A 11 -6.62 0.50 8.75
N MET A 12 -7.76 0.66 8.07
CA MET A 12 -7.79 1.31 6.76
C MET A 12 -8.07 2.80 6.93
N VAL A 13 -7.12 3.62 6.48
CA VAL A 13 -7.21 5.07 6.53
C VAL A 13 -7.72 5.57 5.19
N THR A 14 -8.96 6.06 5.17
CA THR A 14 -9.62 6.56 3.96
C THR A 14 -9.73 8.09 3.93
N ASN A 15 -9.72 8.72 5.11
CA ASN A 15 -9.77 10.16 5.31
C ASN A 15 -9.22 10.53 6.70
N LEU A 16 -9.15 11.83 7.00
CA LEU A 16 -8.60 12.32 8.28
C LEU A 16 -9.40 11.85 9.52
N GLY A 17 -10.71 11.63 9.38
CA GLY A 17 -11.56 11.14 10.47
C GLY A 17 -11.46 9.63 10.73
N SER A 18 -10.92 8.86 9.78
CA SER A 18 -10.70 7.41 9.91
C SER A 18 -9.36 7.03 10.54
N ILE A 19 -8.56 8.03 10.94
CA ILE A 19 -7.25 7.81 11.54
C ILE A 19 -7.44 7.28 12.96
N PRO A 20 -6.96 6.06 13.30
CA PRO A 20 -6.99 5.57 14.67
C PRO A 20 -6.04 6.37 15.56
N ALA A 21 -6.07 6.12 16.87
CA ALA A 21 -5.04 6.62 17.77
C ALA A 21 -3.71 5.91 17.44
N LEU A 22 -2.84 6.59 16.72
CA LEU A 22 -1.55 6.06 16.30
C LEU A 22 -0.50 6.24 17.38
N THR A 23 0.45 5.33 17.36
CA THR A 23 1.60 5.27 18.25
C THR A 23 2.88 5.19 17.43
N ASN A 24 4.01 5.36 18.10
CA ASN A 24 5.34 5.17 17.53
C ASN A 24 5.72 3.67 17.37
N GLU A 25 4.78 2.75 17.60
CA GLU A 25 4.93 1.33 17.34
C GLU A 25 4.24 0.91 16.03
N ASP A 26 3.46 1.82 15.42
CA ASP A 26 2.68 1.55 14.21
C ASP A 26 3.49 1.74 12.93
N VAL A 27 3.22 0.88 11.94
CA VAL A 27 3.76 1.00 10.58
C VAL A 27 2.68 1.52 9.63
N LEU A 28 2.99 2.60 8.91
CA LEU A 28 2.13 3.12 7.86
C LEU A 28 2.52 2.53 6.51
N ILE A 29 1.58 1.84 5.85
CA ILE A 29 1.77 1.33 4.49
C ILE A 29 0.98 2.20 3.51
N VAL A 30 1.66 2.76 2.51
CA VAL A 30 1.08 3.65 1.51
C VAL A 30 1.21 3.05 0.12
N LEU A 31 0.07 2.85 -0.55
CA LEU A 31 -0.01 2.51 -1.96
C LEU A 31 -0.38 3.75 -2.78
N SER A 32 0.49 4.18 -3.70
CA SER A 32 0.14 5.22 -4.66
C SER A 32 0.95 5.07 -5.93
N GLY A 33 0.29 4.70 -7.03
CA GLY A 33 0.94 4.53 -8.33
C GLY A 33 1.69 5.79 -8.75
N SER A 34 0.98 6.91 -8.88
CA SER A 34 1.55 8.19 -9.31
C SER A 34 2.52 8.82 -8.29
N GLY A 35 2.42 8.41 -7.02
CA GLY A 35 3.21 8.98 -5.93
C GLY A 35 2.83 10.42 -5.54
N THR A 36 1.69 10.92 -6.05
CA THR A 36 1.27 12.32 -5.91
C THR A 36 -0.19 12.50 -5.50
N THR A 37 -0.94 11.43 -5.21
CA THR A 37 -2.37 11.50 -4.86
C THR A 37 -2.62 12.45 -3.67
N SER A 38 -3.30 13.57 -3.89
CA SER A 38 -3.36 14.69 -2.94
C SER A 38 -3.83 14.32 -1.53
N ILE A 39 -4.91 13.51 -1.42
CA ILE A 39 -5.40 13.09 -0.10
C ILE A 39 -4.37 12.24 0.65
N VAL A 40 -3.64 11.38 -0.06
CA VAL A 40 -2.59 10.52 0.51
C VAL A 40 -1.42 11.36 0.99
N VAL A 41 -1.02 12.38 0.20
CA VAL A 41 0.02 13.34 0.61
C VAL A 41 -0.38 14.10 1.86
N SER A 42 -1.62 14.56 1.94
CA SER A 42 -2.14 15.27 3.13
C SER A 42 -2.16 14.37 4.37
N LEU A 43 -2.59 13.12 4.22
CA LEU A 43 -2.56 12.13 5.31
C LEU A 43 -1.13 11.84 5.78
N LEU A 44 -0.21 11.55 4.85
CA LEU A 44 1.21 11.34 5.16
C LEU A 44 1.82 12.51 5.93
N LYS A 45 1.59 13.74 5.46
CA LYS A 45 2.09 14.95 6.14
C LYS A 45 1.51 15.09 7.54
N ASN A 46 0.23 14.78 7.73
CA ASN A 46 -0.35 14.81 9.06
C ASN A 46 0.33 13.77 9.96
N TYR A 47 0.41 12.51 9.52
CA TYR A 47 1.00 11.39 10.27
C TYR A 47 2.45 11.64 10.69
N VAL A 48 3.29 12.11 9.77
CA VAL A 48 4.70 12.41 10.05
C VAL A 48 4.83 13.48 11.14
N ASN A 49 3.95 14.48 11.12
CA ASN A 49 4.04 15.61 12.05
C ASN A 49 3.37 15.34 13.40
N THR A 50 2.32 14.51 13.45
CA THR A 50 1.50 14.31 14.66
C THR A 50 1.80 13.01 15.39
N ALA A 51 1.95 11.89 14.67
CA ALA A 51 1.99 10.56 15.25
C ALA A 51 3.41 9.98 15.37
N LYS A 52 4.33 10.38 14.48
CA LYS A 52 5.69 9.82 14.38
C LYS A 52 5.67 8.28 14.36
N PRO A 53 5.11 7.67 13.28
CA PRO A 53 5.02 6.22 13.19
C PRO A 53 6.40 5.56 13.30
N PHE A 54 6.42 4.28 13.68
CA PHE A 54 7.65 3.48 13.71
C PHE A 54 8.35 3.46 12.35
N GLY A 55 7.56 3.38 11.29
CA GLY A 55 8.07 3.45 9.92
C GLY A 55 6.97 3.65 8.89
N ILE A 56 7.38 4.17 7.75
CA ILE A 56 6.55 4.42 6.58
C ILE A 56 7.08 3.57 5.42
N ILE A 57 6.21 2.72 4.88
CA ILE A 57 6.49 1.92 3.68
C ILE A 57 5.67 2.49 2.53
N SER A 58 6.33 2.88 1.45
CA SER A 58 5.67 3.29 0.21
C SER A 58 5.83 2.25 -0.89
N ILE A 59 4.74 1.91 -1.55
CA ILE A 59 4.74 1.16 -2.81
C ILE A 59 4.24 2.10 -3.91
N THR A 60 5.12 2.40 -4.86
CA THR A 60 4.88 3.38 -5.93
C THR A 60 5.67 3.06 -7.18
N SER A 61 5.22 3.53 -8.35
CA SER A 61 6.02 3.48 -9.57
C SER A 61 7.03 4.63 -9.69
N HIS A 62 6.82 5.68 -8.89
CA HIS A 62 7.51 6.97 -8.98
C HIS A 62 8.20 7.32 -7.64
N PRO A 63 9.28 6.62 -7.26
CA PRO A 63 9.93 6.80 -5.95
C PRO A 63 10.52 8.20 -5.73
N GLU A 64 10.77 8.95 -6.80
CA GLU A 64 11.28 10.32 -6.74
C GLU A 64 10.22 11.37 -6.34
N THR A 65 8.97 10.97 -6.14
CA THR A 65 7.85 11.85 -5.73
C THR A 65 7.77 12.06 -4.23
N ILE A 66 6.85 12.94 -3.80
CA ILE A 66 6.64 13.25 -2.39
C ILE A 66 6.32 12.00 -1.56
N ILE A 67 5.47 11.08 -2.06
CA ILE A 67 5.11 9.85 -1.35
C ILE A 67 6.31 8.89 -1.30
N GLY A 68 7.08 8.79 -2.39
CA GLY A 68 8.25 7.92 -2.44
C GLY A 68 9.43 8.42 -1.60
N ARG A 69 9.58 9.75 -1.42
CA ARG A 69 10.69 10.34 -0.65
C ARG A 69 10.45 10.42 0.85
N VAL A 70 9.20 10.47 1.29
CA VAL A 70 8.86 10.59 2.71
C VAL A 70 8.91 9.25 3.45
N ALA A 71 8.93 8.13 2.71
CA ALA A 71 8.94 6.79 3.29
C ALA A 71 10.35 6.36 3.72
N ASP A 72 10.41 5.62 4.82
CA ASP A 72 11.64 4.95 5.30
C ASP A 72 12.04 3.80 4.38
N VAL A 73 11.04 3.10 3.83
CA VAL A 73 11.22 2.04 2.84
C VAL A 73 10.36 2.33 1.62
N THR A 74 11.01 2.46 0.47
CA THR A 74 10.33 2.70 -0.81
C THR A 74 10.52 1.54 -1.76
N ILE A 75 9.40 0.88 -2.07
CA ILE A 75 9.32 -0.26 -2.97
C ILE A 75 8.88 0.26 -4.33
N LYS A 76 9.82 0.30 -5.28
CA LYS A 76 9.52 0.66 -6.66
C LYS A 76 8.80 -0.49 -7.35
N LEU A 77 7.51 -0.34 -7.57
CA LEU A 77 6.71 -1.30 -8.33
C LEU A 77 6.46 -0.77 -9.73
N LYS A 78 6.97 -1.48 -10.73
CA LYS A 78 6.76 -1.12 -12.14
C LYS A 78 5.30 -1.40 -12.51
N GLY A 79 4.59 -0.35 -12.89
CA GLY A 79 3.25 -0.41 -13.42
C GLY A 79 2.93 0.93 -14.06
N ARG A 80 2.16 0.92 -15.15
CA ARG A 80 1.70 2.18 -15.73
C ARG A 80 0.75 2.86 -14.76
N THR A 81 0.90 4.16 -14.65
CA THR A 81 0.15 5.06 -13.78
C THR A 81 -0.43 6.20 -14.59
N LYS A 82 -1.33 6.99 -14.00
CA LYS A 82 -1.88 8.21 -14.60
C LYS A 82 -0.82 9.25 -14.99
N ARG A 83 0.40 9.14 -14.45
CA ARG A 83 1.50 10.08 -14.69
C ARG A 83 2.31 9.74 -15.93
N ASP A 84 2.24 8.50 -16.41
CA ASP A 84 3.07 8.04 -17.52
C ASP A 84 2.49 8.57 -18.84
N LYS A 85 3.34 9.22 -19.64
CA LYS A 85 2.97 9.72 -20.96
C LYS A 85 2.80 8.53 -21.90
N ILE A 86 1.69 8.48 -22.63
CA ILE A 86 1.49 7.55 -23.74
C ILE A 86 1.73 8.30 -25.04
N ASP A 87 2.36 7.64 -26.01
CA ASP A 87 2.46 8.16 -27.36
C ASP A 87 1.05 8.31 -27.94
N LEU A 88 0.71 9.49 -28.47
CA LEU A 88 -0.64 9.81 -28.96
C LEU A 88 -1.07 8.92 -30.13
N HIS A 89 -0.12 8.19 -30.74
CA HIS A 89 -0.36 7.26 -31.84
C HIS A 89 -0.53 5.80 -31.39
N ASP A 90 -0.30 5.49 -30.11
CA ASP A 90 -0.42 4.14 -29.55
C ASP A 90 -1.41 4.16 -28.37
N ASP A 91 -2.69 3.91 -28.65
CA ASP A 91 -3.75 3.87 -27.63
C ASP A 91 -3.83 2.51 -26.90
N THR A 92 -2.71 1.78 -26.76
CA THR A 92 -2.62 0.62 -25.85
C THR A 92 -2.97 0.99 -24.40
N ALA A 93 -3.02 2.30 -24.10
CA ALA A 93 -3.58 2.86 -22.89
C ALA A 93 -5.01 2.42 -22.57
N ILE A 94 -5.85 2.18 -23.57
CA ILE A 94 -7.24 1.75 -23.36
C ILE A 94 -7.34 0.37 -22.70
N LEU A 95 -6.30 -0.46 -22.83
CA LEU A 95 -6.28 -1.82 -22.27
C LEU A 95 -6.08 -1.83 -20.75
N THR A 96 -5.53 -0.76 -20.16
CA THR A 96 -5.22 -0.67 -18.72
C THR A 96 -5.41 0.74 -18.14
N PRO A 97 -6.54 1.42 -18.40
CA PRO A 97 -6.70 2.87 -18.22
C PRO A 97 -6.46 3.31 -16.78
N GLU A 98 -6.21 4.61 -16.57
CA GLU A 98 -6.20 5.23 -15.23
C GLU A 98 -5.25 4.61 -14.18
N GLY A 99 -4.25 3.83 -14.61
CA GLY A 99 -3.30 3.18 -13.70
C GLY A 99 -3.66 1.76 -13.28
N THR A 100 -4.65 1.13 -13.93
CA THR A 100 -5.04 -0.28 -13.69
C THR A 100 -3.86 -1.24 -13.66
N MET A 101 -2.84 -1.02 -14.51
CA MET A 101 -1.64 -1.86 -14.53
C MET A 101 -0.88 -1.82 -13.19
N PHE A 102 -0.72 -0.64 -12.59
CA PHE A 102 -0.13 -0.53 -11.26
C PHE A 102 -0.99 -1.21 -10.20
N GLU A 103 -2.31 -1.04 -10.25
CA GLU A 103 -3.23 -1.62 -9.27
C GLU A 103 -3.18 -3.15 -9.28
N ILE A 104 -3.23 -3.76 -10.46
CA ILE A 104 -3.12 -5.22 -10.62
C ILE A 104 -1.74 -5.71 -10.16
N ALA A 105 -0.66 -5.04 -10.57
CA ALA A 105 0.68 -5.40 -10.15
C ALA A 105 0.82 -5.30 -8.62
N ALA A 106 0.25 -4.27 -8.00
CA ALA A 106 0.32 -4.06 -6.56
C ALA A 106 -0.49 -5.10 -5.80
N PHE A 107 -1.65 -5.48 -6.32
CA PHE A 107 -2.46 -6.56 -5.76
C PHE A 107 -1.70 -7.88 -5.73
N VAL A 108 -1.12 -8.30 -6.86
CA VAL A 108 -0.33 -9.53 -6.96
C VAL A 108 0.91 -9.46 -6.07
N TYR A 109 1.60 -8.31 -6.06
CA TYR A 109 2.77 -8.10 -5.21
C TYR A 109 2.44 -8.24 -3.73
N LEU A 110 1.34 -7.62 -3.27
CA LEU A 110 0.92 -7.69 -1.87
C LEU A 110 0.53 -9.12 -1.47
N ASP A 111 -0.15 -9.88 -2.32
CA ASP A 111 -0.44 -11.30 -2.04
C ASP A 111 0.84 -12.15 -1.96
N ALA A 112 1.85 -11.86 -2.78
CA ALA A 112 3.16 -12.51 -2.64
C ALA A 112 3.85 -12.16 -1.31
N ILE A 113 3.73 -10.92 -0.83
CA ILE A 113 4.21 -10.52 0.50
C ILE A 113 3.47 -11.27 1.60
N ILE A 114 2.15 -11.46 1.49
CA ILE A 114 1.39 -12.27 2.46
C ILE A 114 1.90 -13.71 2.50
N ALA A 115 2.19 -14.32 1.35
CA ALA A 115 2.74 -15.67 1.31
C ALA A 115 4.11 -15.76 2.00
N GLU A 116 5.01 -14.81 1.72
CA GLU A 116 6.32 -14.73 2.37
C GLU A 116 6.20 -14.52 3.89
N LEU A 117 5.31 -13.63 4.33
CA LEU A 117 5.04 -13.41 5.76
C LEU A 117 4.49 -14.66 6.43
N ALA A 118 3.56 -15.38 5.79
CA ALA A 118 3.01 -16.63 6.33
C ALA A 118 4.13 -17.66 6.57
N ILE A 119 5.03 -17.83 5.60
CA ILE A 119 6.18 -18.74 5.73
C ILE A 119 7.10 -18.30 6.89
N LYS A 120 7.48 -17.01 6.93
CA LYS A 120 8.37 -16.48 7.98
C LYS A 120 7.77 -16.55 9.38
N MET A 121 6.45 -16.45 9.49
CA MET A 121 5.71 -16.53 10.75
C MET A 121 5.32 -17.98 11.11
N GLY A 122 5.69 -18.96 10.29
CA GLY A 122 5.34 -20.37 10.51
C GLY A 122 3.83 -20.63 10.46
N LYS A 123 3.07 -19.82 9.71
CA LYS A 123 1.60 -19.94 9.61
C LYS A 123 1.22 -20.94 8.53
N THR A 124 0.23 -21.77 8.85
CA THR A 124 -0.38 -22.71 7.90
C THR A 124 -1.62 -22.11 7.25
N ASN A 125 -2.12 -22.75 6.18
CA ASN A 125 -3.40 -22.37 5.60
C ASN A 125 -4.56 -22.55 6.60
N GLU A 126 -4.51 -23.56 7.47
CA GLU A 126 -5.52 -23.79 8.50
C GLU A 126 -5.55 -22.65 9.53
N ASP A 127 -4.39 -22.16 9.97
CA ASP A 127 -4.30 -20.99 10.86
C ASP A 127 -4.97 -19.75 10.26
N MET A 128 -4.66 -19.51 8.98
CA MET A 128 -5.20 -18.38 8.23
C MET A 128 -6.72 -18.49 8.03
N LEU A 129 -7.22 -19.71 7.76
CA LEU A 129 -8.65 -20.00 7.60
C LEU A 129 -9.41 -19.79 8.91
N ARG A 130 -8.88 -20.26 10.03
CA ARG A 130 -9.48 -20.07 11.35
C ARG A 130 -9.66 -18.59 11.68
N LYS A 131 -8.62 -17.78 11.46
CA LYS A 131 -8.71 -16.33 11.66
C LYS A 131 -9.68 -15.64 10.69
N HIS A 132 -9.84 -16.17 9.47
CA HIS A 132 -10.81 -15.65 8.52
C HIS A 132 -12.25 -15.79 9.04
N SER A 133 -12.60 -16.95 9.62
CA SER A 133 -13.94 -17.21 10.17
C SER A 133 -14.21 -16.50 11.50
N GLU A 134 -13.19 -16.22 12.30
CA GLU A 134 -13.32 -15.45 13.56
C GLU A 134 -13.56 -13.94 13.33
N THR A 135 -13.31 -13.43 12.12
CA THR A 135 -13.39 -11.99 11.79
C THR A 135 -14.73 -11.59 11.14
N ILE A 136 -15.68 -12.53 10.96
CA ILE A 136 -17.00 -12.28 10.35
C ILE A 136 -18.09 -12.26 11.42
#